data_AF-A0A655WGR0-F1
#
_entry.id   AF-A0A655WGR0-F1
#
_cell.length_a   1.000
_cell.length_b   1.000
_cell.length_c   1.000
_cell.angle_alpha   90.00
_cell.angle_beta   90.00
_cell.angle_gamma   90.00
#
_symmetry.space_group_name_H-M   'P 1'
#
loop_
_entity.id
_entity.type
_entity.pdbx_description
1 polymer ?
#
loop_
_entity_poly.entity_id
_entity_poly.type
_entity_poly.pdbx_seq_one_letter_code
_entity_poly.pdbx_strand_id
1 'polypeptide(L)'
;MSDSRGNTALYSLALPYYSSSVAQSRVPISLNGASLASMPVTDVDLMAKQALTEQMPALVLRQALRVVAKDQLRKETTQEEDVANLVFNIWNTLTEQPDTRSWLTLPATVNTATQVVKAGDQVLDIAGTHYTFHVPENGTVLVWLSHQGNNVTIWHKQLGIR
;
A
#
# COMPACT_ATOMS: atom_id res chain seq x y z
N MET A 1 9.13 27.69 -18.83
CA MET A 1 10.26 28.65 -18.98
C MET A 1 10.35 29.02 -20.45
N SER A 2 10.55 30.30 -20.79
CA SER A 2 10.58 30.76 -22.20
C SER A 2 12.03 30.90 -22.68
N ASP A 3 12.29 30.46 -23.91
CA ASP A 3 13.55 30.64 -24.65
C ASP A 3 13.60 32.07 -25.26
N SER A 4 14.80 32.63 -25.46
CA SER A 4 15.08 33.88 -26.17
C SER A 4 14.55 33.93 -27.61
N ARG A 5 14.06 32.81 -28.18
CA ARG A 5 13.38 32.72 -29.49
C ARG A 5 11.84 32.72 -29.42
N GLY A 6 11.23 32.92 -28.24
CA GLY A 6 9.77 32.99 -28.08
C GLY A 6 9.04 31.64 -28.03
N ASN A 7 9.76 30.51 -28.09
CA ASN A 7 9.16 29.19 -27.95
C ASN A 7 8.99 28.82 -26.46
N THR A 8 7.75 28.65 -26.03
CA THR A 8 7.43 28.23 -24.66
C THR A 8 7.67 26.73 -24.51
N ALA A 9 8.58 26.33 -23.61
CA ALA A 9 8.77 24.94 -23.26
C ALA A 9 7.81 24.54 -22.13
N LEU A 10 6.96 23.55 -22.39
CA LEU A 10 6.08 22.94 -21.40
C LEU A 10 6.70 21.63 -20.93
N TYR A 11 6.91 21.52 -19.62
CA TYR A 11 7.39 20.30 -18.97
C TYR A 11 6.32 19.82 -17.99
N SER A 12 5.89 18.56 -18.16
CA SER A 12 4.94 17.91 -17.26
C SER A 12 5.69 17.13 -16.17
N LEU A 13 5.20 17.24 -14.94
CA LEU A 13 5.69 16.50 -13.77
C LEU A 13 4.60 15.55 -13.29
N ALA A 14 4.94 14.27 -13.14
CA ALA A 14 4.07 13.28 -12.53
C ALA A 14 4.63 12.89 -11.16
N LEU A 15 3.79 13.01 -10.13
CA LEU A 15 4.12 12.60 -8.76
C LEU A 15 3.14 11.51 -8.32
N PRO A 16 3.62 10.47 -7.62
CA PRO A 16 2.74 9.44 -7.07
C PRO A 16 1.84 10.03 -5.98
N TYR A 17 0.64 9.48 -5.85
CA TYR A 17 -0.31 9.80 -4.80
C TYR A 17 -1.17 8.58 -4.46
N TYR A 18 -1.61 8.49 -3.21
CA TYR A 18 -2.67 7.56 -2.81
C TYR A 18 -4.00 8.32 -2.84
N SER A 19 -4.95 7.85 -3.64
CA SER A 19 -6.32 8.37 -3.62
C SER A 19 -6.97 8.08 -2.26
N SER A 20 -7.79 9.00 -1.76
CA SER A 20 -8.67 8.71 -0.63
C SER A 20 -9.69 7.65 -1.05
N SER A 21 -9.49 6.40 -0.64
CA SER A 21 -10.49 5.35 -0.72
C SER A 21 -11.64 5.72 0.21
N VAL A 22 -12.89 5.52 -0.24
CA VAL A 22 -14.05 5.58 0.67
C VAL A 22 -13.85 4.46 1.67
N ALA A 23 -13.82 4.78 2.97
CA ALA A 23 -13.66 3.80 4.04
C ALA A 23 -14.64 2.64 3.79
N GLN A 24 -14.10 1.46 3.49
CA GLN A 24 -14.95 0.30 3.26
C GLN A 24 -15.75 0.04 4.54
N SER A 25 -17.07 0.00 4.41
CA SER A 25 -17.97 -0.25 5.54
C SER A 25 -17.49 -1.49 6.29
N ARG A 26 -17.33 -1.36 7.60
CA ARG A 26 -16.91 -2.45 8.47
C ARG A 26 -17.91 -3.60 8.28
N VAL A 27 -17.43 -4.75 7.82
CA VAL A 27 -18.29 -5.91 7.64
C VAL A 27 -18.65 -6.42 9.03
N PRO A 28 -19.95 -6.56 9.36
CA PRO A 28 -20.35 -7.14 10.64
C PRO A 28 -19.89 -8.60 10.70
N ILE A 29 -19.27 -8.98 11.80
CA ILE A 29 -18.82 -10.33 12.09
C ILE A 29 -19.58 -10.82 13.31
N SER A 30 -20.09 -12.04 13.27
CA SER A 30 -20.69 -12.68 14.45
C SER A 30 -20.15 -14.09 14.65
N LEU A 31 -20.04 -14.50 15.91
CA LEU A 31 -19.61 -15.84 16.30
C LEU A 31 -20.75 -16.49 17.09
N ASN A 32 -21.26 -17.61 16.61
CA ASN A 32 -22.40 -18.33 17.18
C ASN A 32 -23.64 -17.43 17.39
N GLY A 33 -23.89 -16.52 16.45
CA GLY A 33 -24.99 -15.56 16.51
C GLY A 33 -24.77 -14.35 17.43
N ALA A 34 -23.64 -14.28 18.15
CA ALA A 34 -23.27 -13.11 18.94
C ALA A 34 -22.32 -12.19 18.16
N SER A 35 -22.60 -10.88 18.13
CA SER A 35 -21.75 -9.89 17.45
C SER A 35 -20.33 -9.92 18.02
N LEU A 36 -19.34 -10.04 17.14
CA LEU A 36 -17.92 -10.04 17.50
C LEU A 36 -17.32 -8.67 17.22
N ALA A 37 -16.97 -7.94 18.29
CA ALA A 37 -16.35 -6.64 18.16
C ALA A 37 -14.86 -6.78 17.84
N SER A 38 -14.45 -6.34 16.65
CA SER A 38 -13.04 -6.30 16.26
C SER A 38 -12.37 -5.00 16.69
N MET A 39 -11.16 -5.09 17.23
CA MET A 39 -10.30 -3.97 17.58
C MET A 39 -9.31 -3.67 16.45
N PRO A 40 -9.17 -2.41 16.01
CA PRO A 40 -8.18 -2.04 15.02
C PRO A 40 -6.77 -2.19 15.60
N VAL A 41 -5.86 -2.79 14.83
CA VAL A 41 -4.43 -2.85 15.15
C VAL A 41 -3.68 -1.79 14.38
N THR A 42 -4.03 -1.63 13.10
CA THR A 42 -3.26 -0.79 12.17
C THR A 42 -4.13 -0.34 11.00
N ASP A 43 -3.92 0.92 10.63
CA ASP A 43 -4.40 1.53 9.38
C ASP A 43 -3.23 1.60 8.40
N VAL A 44 -3.25 0.71 7.41
CA VAL A 44 -2.18 0.57 6.42
C VAL A 44 -2.25 1.67 5.38
N ASP A 45 -3.45 2.17 5.05
CA ASP A 45 -3.63 3.30 4.13
C ASP A 45 -2.99 4.57 4.72
N LEU A 46 -3.16 4.80 6.03
CA LEU A 46 -2.51 5.90 6.73
C LEU A 46 -0.97 5.75 6.72
N MET A 47 -0.48 4.55 7.02
CA MET A 47 0.97 4.26 6.96
C MET A 47 1.53 4.48 5.56
N ALA A 48 0.82 4.05 4.51
CA ALA A 48 1.23 4.22 3.12
C ALA A 48 1.31 5.71 2.73
N LYS A 49 0.31 6.51 3.13
CA LYS A 49 0.31 7.97 2.92
C LYS A 49 1.45 8.66 3.65
N GLN A 50 1.71 8.25 4.89
CA GLN A 50 2.82 8.77 5.68
C GLN A 50 4.17 8.44 5.04
N ALA A 51 4.40 7.18 4.68
CA ALA A 51 5.62 6.73 4.02
C ALA A 51 5.84 7.45 2.69
N LEU A 52 4.79 7.65 1.89
CA LEU A 52 4.90 8.43 0.65
C LEU A 52 5.28 9.88 0.95
N THR A 53 4.62 10.51 1.91
CA THR A 53 4.90 11.90 2.31
C THR A 53 6.36 12.09 2.71
N GLU A 54 6.92 11.13 3.44
CA GLU A 54 8.35 11.13 3.82
C GLU A 54 9.28 10.99 2.61
N GLN A 55 8.88 10.26 1.57
CA GLN A 55 9.64 10.08 0.33
C GLN A 55 9.46 11.24 -0.68
N MET A 56 8.39 12.03 -0.56
CA MET A 56 8.06 13.10 -1.52
C MET A 56 9.19 14.11 -1.77
N PRO A 57 9.94 14.60 -0.77
CA PRO A 57 11.03 15.54 -1.01
C PRO A 57 12.08 15.00 -1.98
N ALA A 58 12.50 13.74 -1.81
CA ALA A 58 13.47 13.09 -2.68
C ALA A 58 12.90 12.84 -4.09
N LEU A 59 11.61 12.47 -4.19
CA LEU A 59 10.92 12.30 -5.48
C LEU A 59 10.84 13.61 -6.25
N VAL A 60 10.43 14.70 -5.61
CA VAL A 60 10.31 16.03 -6.22
C VAL A 60 11.68 16.54 -6.67
N LEU A 61 12.72 16.41 -5.85
CA LEU A 61 14.07 16.82 -6.21
C LEU A 61 14.57 16.09 -7.47
N ARG A 62 14.38 14.77 -7.53
CA ARG A 62 14.73 13.98 -8.72
C ARG A 62 13.96 14.43 -9.95
N GLN A 63 12.68 14.74 -9.83
CA GLN A 63 11.90 15.25 -10.96
C GLN A 63 12.37 16.64 -11.42
N ALA A 64 12.70 17.54 -10.49
CA ALA A 64 13.24 18.85 -10.82
C ALA A 64 14.58 18.75 -11.56
N LEU A 65 15.51 17.96 -11.04
CA LEU A 65 16.80 17.68 -11.71
C LEU A 65 16.60 17.07 -13.10
N ARG A 66 15.66 16.14 -13.23
CA ARG A 66 15.31 15.52 -14.53
C ARG A 66 14.78 16.55 -15.53
N VAL A 67 13.96 17.49 -15.09
CA VAL A 67 13.46 18.57 -15.98
C VAL A 67 14.58 19.50 -16.39
N VAL A 68 15.43 19.90 -15.45
CA VAL A 68 16.60 20.75 -15.72
C VAL A 68 17.55 20.09 -16.73
N ALA A 69 17.86 18.81 -16.53
CA ALA A 69 18.68 18.02 -17.45
C ALA A 69 18.04 17.91 -18.85
N LYS A 70 16.72 17.67 -18.94
CA LYS A 70 15.99 17.66 -20.21
C LYS A 70 16.05 19.00 -20.94
N ASP A 71 15.97 20.11 -20.20
CA ASP A 71 16.06 21.46 -20.79
C ASP A 71 17.46 21.78 -21.29
N GLN A 72 18.49 21.37 -20.55
CA GLN A 72 19.90 21.53 -20.95
C GLN A 72 20.21 20.70 -22.20
N LEU A 73 19.85 19.42 -22.23
CA LEU A 73 20.04 18.57 -23.43
C LEU A 73 19.40 19.17 -24.69
N ARG A 74 18.24 19.83 -24.55
CA ARG A 74 17.56 20.51 -25.67
C ARG A 74 18.28 21.78 -26.13
N LYS A 75 18.96 22.49 -25.23
CA LYS A 75 19.73 23.72 -25.53
C LYS A 75 21.11 23.42 -26.12
N GLU A 76 21.72 22.33 -25.66
CA GLU A 76 23.09 21.89 -26.00
C GLU A 76 23.17 21.10 -27.32
N THR A 77 22.05 20.79 -27.99
CA THR A 77 21.99 20.05 -29.27
C THR A 77 22.67 20.77 -30.46
N THR A 78 23.48 21.80 -30.19
CA THR A 78 24.29 22.55 -31.17
C THR A 78 25.82 22.46 -30.94
N GLN A 79 26.34 21.87 -29.84
CA GLN A 79 27.79 21.67 -29.64
C GLN A 79 28.07 20.29 -28.99
N GLU A 80 28.82 19.44 -29.68
CA GLU A 80 28.88 17.99 -29.44
C GLU A 80 29.80 17.52 -28.29
N GLU A 81 30.68 18.37 -27.76
CA GLU A 81 31.73 17.92 -26.80
C GLU A 81 31.33 17.99 -25.31
N ASP A 82 30.39 18.85 -24.89
CA ASP A 82 30.08 19.08 -23.45
C ASP A 82 28.97 18.13 -22.90
N VAL A 83 28.37 17.33 -23.77
CA VAL A 83 27.24 16.44 -23.46
C VAL A 83 27.69 15.16 -22.72
N ALA A 84 28.97 14.80 -22.78
CA ALA A 84 29.49 13.56 -22.21
C ALA A 84 29.57 13.57 -20.66
N ASN A 85 29.79 14.72 -20.01
CA ASN A 85 29.99 14.82 -18.56
C ASN A 85 28.68 14.94 -17.74
N LEU A 86 27.58 15.42 -18.35
CA LEU A 86 26.26 15.51 -17.72
C LEU A 86 25.54 14.14 -17.65
N VAL A 87 25.80 13.28 -18.64
CA VAL A 87 25.14 11.99 -18.82
C VAL A 87 25.59 10.95 -17.79
N PHE A 88 26.85 10.97 -17.33
CA PHE A 88 27.37 10.01 -16.33
C PHE A 88 26.96 10.30 -14.87
N ASN A 89 26.70 11.55 -14.49
CA ASN A 89 26.28 11.89 -13.10
C ASN A 89 24.77 11.67 -12.87
N ILE A 90 23.95 11.82 -13.92
CA ILE A 90 22.55 11.38 -13.93
C ILE A 90 22.47 9.85 -13.82
N TRP A 91 23.42 9.14 -14.44
CA TRP A 91 23.50 7.67 -14.44
C TRP A 91 23.67 7.06 -13.04
N ASN A 92 24.50 7.64 -12.17
CA ASN A 92 24.66 7.16 -10.77
C ASN A 92 23.49 7.58 -9.85
N THR A 93 22.85 8.72 -10.13
CA THR A 93 21.67 9.23 -9.40
C THR A 93 20.40 8.41 -9.67
N LEU A 94 20.41 7.61 -10.75
CA LEU A 94 19.40 6.65 -11.18
C LEU A 94 19.54 5.25 -10.56
N THR A 95 20.62 4.94 -9.83
CA THR A 95 20.88 3.59 -9.25
C THR A 95 20.04 3.26 -8.02
N GLU A 96 18.97 4.00 -7.87
CA GLU A 96 17.88 3.83 -6.94
C GLU A 96 17.28 2.42 -7.04
N GLN A 97 17.28 1.69 -5.92
CA GLN A 97 16.51 0.45 -5.83
C GLN A 97 15.03 0.81 -5.86
N PRO A 98 14.24 0.24 -6.79
CA PRO A 98 12.80 0.40 -6.74
C PRO A 98 12.30 -0.19 -5.42
N ASP A 99 11.54 0.61 -4.66
CA ASP A 99 10.73 0.05 -3.59
C ASP A 99 9.69 -0.86 -4.25
N THR A 100 9.94 -2.17 -4.18
CA THR A 100 9.10 -3.20 -4.77
C THR A 100 7.91 -3.54 -3.87
N ARG A 101 7.82 -2.97 -2.66
CA ARG A 101 6.71 -3.20 -1.75
C ARG A 101 5.60 -2.20 -2.03
N SER A 102 4.75 -2.53 -3.00
CA SER A 102 3.55 -1.74 -3.27
C SER A 102 2.55 -1.90 -2.13
N TRP A 103 2.34 -0.83 -1.37
CA TRP A 103 1.31 -0.75 -0.32
C TRP A 103 -0.10 -1.02 -0.86
N LEU A 104 -0.33 -0.86 -2.16
CA LEU A 104 -1.61 -1.14 -2.82
C LEU A 104 -2.03 -2.62 -2.76
N THR A 105 -1.08 -3.52 -2.48
CA THR A 105 -1.37 -4.96 -2.35
C THR A 105 -1.69 -5.38 -0.91
N LEU A 106 -1.50 -4.48 0.06
CA LEU A 106 -1.80 -4.73 1.46
C LEU A 106 -3.27 -4.45 1.77
N PRO A 107 -3.84 -5.11 2.80
CA PRO A 107 -5.18 -4.76 3.27
C PRO A 107 -5.17 -3.34 3.86
N ALA A 108 -6.20 -2.55 3.56
CA ALA A 108 -6.31 -1.16 4.04
C ALA A 108 -6.28 -1.05 5.58
N THR A 109 -6.86 -2.02 6.28
CA THR A 109 -6.82 -2.09 7.76
C THR A 109 -6.61 -3.51 8.24
N VAL A 110 -5.98 -3.65 9.41
CA VAL A 110 -5.85 -4.92 10.11
C VAL A 110 -6.57 -4.80 11.46
N ASN A 111 -7.46 -5.74 11.74
CA ASN A 111 -8.21 -5.80 12.99
C ASN A 111 -8.04 -7.19 13.64
N THR A 112 -8.18 -7.27 14.95
CA THR A 112 -8.24 -8.55 15.69
C THR A 112 -9.50 -8.61 16.53
N ALA A 113 -9.95 -9.83 16.81
CA ALA A 113 -10.92 -10.09 17.85
C ALA A 113 -10.50 -11.36 18.58
N THR A 114 -10.73 -11.40 19.89
CA THR A 114 -10.47 -12.56 20.73
C THR A 114 -11.73 -12.87 21.51
N GLN A 115 -12.16 -14.13 21.49
CA GLN A 115 -13.33 -14.58 22.22
C GLN A 115 -13.04 -15.94 22.85
N VAL A 116 -13.43 -16.10 24.11
CA VAL A 116 -13.44 -17.42 24.77
C VAL A 116 -14.76 -18.10 24.43
N VAL A 117 -14.67 -19.35 23.97
CA VAL A 117 -15.81 -20.17 23.58
C VAL A 117 -15.74 -21.54 24.25
N LYS A 118 -16.88 -22.25 24.28
CA LYS A 118 -16.91 -23.66 24.69
C LYS A 118 -16.22 -24.50 23.63
N ALA A 119 -15.64 -25.63 24.04
CA ALA A 119 -15.12 -26.62 23.10
C ALA A 119 -16.24 -27.14 22.19
N GLY A 120 -15.88 -27.52 20.96
CA GLY A 120 -16.80 -27.99 19.93
C GLY A 120 -16.82 -27.10 18.70
N ASP A 121 -17.82 -27.32 17.86
CA ASP A 121 -17.99 -26.60 16.61
C ASP A 121 -18.50 -25.19 16.85
N GLN A 122 -17.85 -24.23 16.18
CA GLN A 122 -18.19 -22.82 16.20
C GLN A 122 -18.59 -22.38 14.81
N VAL A 123 -19.54 -21.46 14.72
CA VAL A 123 -20.03 -20.89 13.46
C VAL A 123 -19.69 -19.41 13.42
N LEU A 124 -18.83 -19.03 12.48
CA LEU A 124 -18.51 -17.64 12.18
C LEU A 124 -19.38 -17.17 11.01
N ASP A 125 -20.05 -16.03 11.18
CA ASP A 125 -20.80 -15.37 10.12
C ASP A 125 -20.10 -14.07 9.72
N ILE A 126 -19.81 -13.93 8.43
CA ILE A 126 -19.29 -12.70 7.83
C ILE A 126 -20.11 -12.38 6.60
N ALA A 127 -20.81 -11.25 6.61
CA ALA A 127 -21.63 -10.79 5.49
C ALA A 127 -22.59 -11.87 4.94
N GLY A 128 -23.16 -12.73 5.81
CA GLY A 128 -24.07 -13.80 5.42
C GLY A 128 -23.37 -15.08 4.91
N THR A 129 -22.04 -15.14 4.96
CA THR A 129 -21.28 -16.38 4.74
C THR A 129 -21.02 -17.06 6.08
N HIS A 130 -21.51 -18.29 6.23
CA HIS A 130 -21.27 -19.11 7.40
C HIS A 130 -20.01 -19.97 7.22
N TYR A 131 -19.12 -19.94 8.20
CA TYR A 131 -17.89 -20.72 8.24
C TYR A 131 -17.80 -21.47 9.57
N THR A 132 -17.78 -22.79 9.49
CA THR A 132 -17.70 -23.66 10.67
C THR A 132 -16.27 -24.13 10.92
N PHE A 133 -15.84 -24.10 12.18
CA PHE A 133 -14.55 -24.63 12.61
C PHE A 133 -14.64 -25.25 14.00
N HIS A 134 -13.76 -26.21 14.27
CA HIS A 134 -13.75 -26.94 15.54
C HIS A 134 -12.70 -26.38 16.51
N VAL A 135 -13.12 -26.06 17.74
CA VAL A 135 -12.26 -25.64 18.83
C VAL A 135 -12.10 -26.81 19.82
N PRO A 136 -10.88 -27.37 20.00
CA PRO A 136 -10.67 -28.47 20.93
C PRO A 136 -10.74 -27.99 22.39
N GLU A 137 -10.97 -28.91 23.31
CA GLU A 137 -10.88 -28.63 24.75
C GLU A 137 -9.51 -28.08 25.11
N ASN A 138 -9.49 -27.00 25.91
CA ASN A 138 -8.28 -26.24 26.27
C ASN A 138 -7.42 -25.80 25.07
N GLY A 139 -8.02 -25.73 23.88
CA GLY A 139 -7.35 -25.38 22.64
C GLY A 139 -7.44 -23.90 22.28
N THR A 140 -6.53 -23.47 21.41
CA THR A 140 -6.64 -22.16 20.73
C THR A 140 -6.70 -22.35 19.23
N VAL A 141 -7.65 -21.67 18.58
CA VAL A 141 -7.79 -21.65 17.12
C VAL A 141 -7.56 -20.22 16.63
N LEU A 142 -6.65 -20.08 15.67
CA LEU A 142 -6.51 -18.86 14.88
C LEU A 142 -7.44 -18.95 13.68
N VAL A 143 -8.30 -17.95 13.52
CA VAL A 143 -9.10 -17.78 12.31
C VAL A 143 -8.58 -16.55 11.58
N TRP A 144 -8.21 -16.73 10.31
CA TRP A 144 -7.82 -15.65 9.44
C TRP A 144 -8.96 -15.31 8.49
N LEU A 145 -9.24 -14.01 8.40
CA LEU A 145 -10.27 -13.45 7.55
C LEU A 145 -9.63 -12.38 6.65
N SER A 146 -9.78 -12.52 5.34
CA SER A 146 -9.46 -11.46 4.38
C SER A 146 -10.71 -11.09 3.61
N HIS A 147 -11.00 -9.79 3.52
CA HIS A 147 -12.11 -9.25 2.75
C HIS A 147 -11.59 -8.23 1.74
N GLN A 148 -11.84 -8.47 0.45
CA GLN A 148 -11.44 -7.59 -0.63
C GLN A 148 -12.60 -7.42 -1.62
N GLY A 149 -13.24 -6.25 -1.59
CA GLY A 149 -14.41 -5.99 -2.42
C GLY A 149 -15.59 -6.86 -2.01
N ASN A 150 -16.00 -7.80 -2.85
CA ASN A 150 -17.05 -8.78 -2.55
C ASN A 150 -16.49 -10.17 -2.21
N ASN A 151 -15.16 -10.34 -2.24
CA ASN A 151 -14.52 -11.62 -1.99
C ASN A 151 -14.13 -11.73 -0.51
N VAL A 152 -14.56 -12.81 0.12
CA VAL A 152 -14.15 -13.20 1.48
C VAL A 152 -13.34 -14.49 1.38
N THR A 153 -12.12 -14.47 1.94
CA THR A 153 -11.29 -15.66 2.10
C THR A 153 -11.11 -15.94 3.57
N ILE A 154 -11.41 -17.18 3.98
CA ILE A 154 -11.38 -17.62 5.37
C ILE A 154 -10.58 -18.90 5.47
N TRP A 155 -9.69 -18.97 6.46
CA TRP A 155 -9.08 -20.23 6.89
C TRP A 155 -8.88 -20.22 8.40
N HIS A 156 -8.75 -21.39 8.99
CA HIS A 156 -8.41 -21.51 10.40
C HIS A 156 -7.25 -22.50 10.61
N LYS A 157 -6.54 -22.32 11.72
CA LYS A 157 -5.47 -23.22 12.16
C LYS A 157 -5.51 -23.37 13.66
N GLN A 158 -5.49 -24.61 14.13
CA GLN A 158 -5.32 -24.91 15.55
C GLN A 158 -3.87 -24.60 15.95
N LEU A 159 -3.69 -23.77 16.98
CA LEU A 159 -2.38 -23.32 17.45
C LEU A 159 -1.80 -24.24 18.54
N GLY A 160 -2.63 -25.10 19.14
CA GLY A 160 -2.23 -26.06 20.16
C GLY A 160 -3.30 -26.23 21.25
N ILE A 161 -3.12 -27.26 22.06
CA ILE A 161 -3.87 -27.51 23.30
C ILE A 161 -2.94 -27.09 24.45
N ARG A 162 -3.47 -26.30 25.38
CA ARG A 162 -2.74 -25.91 26.60
C ARG A 162 -2.94 -26.91 27.72
#